data_AF-A0A818Q559-F1
#
_entry.id   AF-A0A818Q559-F1
#
_cell.length_a   1.000
_cell.length_b   1.000
_cell.length_c   1.000
_cell.angle_alpha   90.00
_cell.angle_beta   90.00
_cell.angle_gamma   90.00
#
_symmetry.space_group_name_H-M   'P 1'
#
loop_
_entity.id
_entity.type
_entity.pdbx_description
1 polymer ?
#
loop_
_entity_poly.entity_id
_entity_poly.type
_entity_poly.pdbx_seq_one_letter_code
_entity_poly.pdbx_strand_id
1 'polypeptide(L)'
;MVSIKSKQLRRSLFPIKLDFKFDIHDIRKYSAIDIADELTLINQNFLLHIKPEELFNFVFLSTDKKILAPNITSMLEFYDRTVSLFATQILRQKTDKIRASVIIHLFSVF
;
A
#
# COMPACT_ATOMS: atom_id res chain seq x y z
N MET A 1 -18.28 -19.04 -64.84
CA MET A 1 -17.08 -19.62 -64.18
C MET A 1 -16.41 -18.50 -63.40
N VAL A 2 -16.05 -18.55 -62.11
CA VAL A 2 -16.27 -19.45 -60.97
C VAL A 2 -16.08 -18.52 -59.75
N SER A 3 -16.97 -18.63 -58.75
CA SER A 3 -16.83 -18.02 -57.42
C SER A 3 -15.64 -18.63 -56.67
N ILE A 4 -14.88 -17.84 -55.90
CA ILE A 4 -14.39 -18.25 -54.57
C ILE A 4 -14.25 -17.00 -53.67
N LYS A 5 -14.99 -17.01 -52.56
CA LYS A 5 -14.77 -16.20 -51.36
C LYS A 5 -13.50 -16.67 -50.67
N SER A 6 -12.64 -15.76 -50.21
CA SER A 6 -11.67 -16.07 -49.14
C SER A 6 -11.69 -14.99 -48.07
N LYS A 7 -12.39 -15.30 -46.98
CA LYS A 7 -12.14 -14.78 -45.63
C LYS A 7 -10.64 -14.78 -45.35
N GLN A 8 -10.09 -13.67 -44.87
CA GLN A 8 -9.03 -13.72 -43.86
C GLN A 8 -8.98 -12.44 -43.04
N LEU A 9 -9.46 -12.59 -41.80
CA LEU A 9 -9.15 -11.79 -40.62
C LEU A 9 -7.69 -11.30 -40.62
N ARG A 10 -7.45 -9.99 -40.49
CA ARG A 10 -6.39 -9.45 -39.62
C ARG A 10 -6.81 -8.10 -39.03
N ARG A 11 -7.28 -8.20 -37.78
CA ARG A 11 -7.17 -7.27 -36.65
C ARG A 11 -6.70 -5.85 -37.00
N SER A 12 -7.62 -4.90 -36.87
CA SER A 12 -7.33 -3.48 -36.79
C SER A 12 -6.27 -3.20 -35.71
N LEU A 13 -5.11 -2.70 -36.13
CA LEU A 13 -4.14 -2.06 -35.25
C LEU A 13 -4.80 -0.83 -34.62
N PHE A 14 -5.19 -0.92 -33.35
CA PHE A 14 -5.39 0.27 -32.52
C PHE A 14 -4.01 0.79 -32.11
N PRO A 15 -3.64 2.04 -32.42
CA PRO A 15 -2.50 2.66 -31.76
C PRO A 15 -2.94 2.99 -30.34
N ILE A 16 -2.58 2.12 -29.39
CA ILE A 16 -2.71 2.43 -27.99
C ILE A 16 -1.68 3.54 -27.68
N LYS A 17 -2.12 4.80 -27.74
CA LYS A 17 -1.41 5.90 -27.08
C LYS A 17 -1.56 5.69 -25.58
N LEU A 18 -0.66 4.91 -25.00
CA LEU A 18 -0.62 4.70 -23.57
C LEU A 18 0.14 5.88 -22.95
N ASP A 19 -0.61 6.93 -22.64
CA ASP A 19 -0.12 8.08 -21.90
C ASP A 19 0.09 7.65 -20.43
N PHE A 20 1.26 7.08 -20.12
CA PHE A 20 1.66 6.81 -18.75
C PHE A 20 2.04 8.13 -18.06
N LYS A 21 1.04 8.86 -17.56
CA LYS A 21 1.27 9.80 -16.46
C LYS A 21 1.62 8.99 -15.23
N PHE A 22 2.91 8.85 -14.94
CA PHE A 22 3.40 8.29 -13.68
C PHE A 22 2.88 9.17 -12.54
N ASP A 23 1.92 8.66 -11.79
CA ASP A 23 1.53 9.27 -10.52
C ASP A 23 2.74 9.19 -9.60
N ILE A 24 3.18 10.33 -9.07
CA ILE A 24 4.36 10.44 -8.20
C ILE A 24 4.15 9.61 -6.93
N HIS A 25 2.92 9.20 -6.63
CA HIS A 25 2.51 8.57 -5.39
C HIS A 25 2.18 7.08 -5.50
N ASP A 26 2.48 6.38 -6.60
CA ASP A 26 2.19 4.95 -6.73
C ASP A 26 3.13 4.07 -5.88
N ILE A 27 2.58 3.40 -4.87
CA ILE A 27 3.31 2.50 -3.97
C ILE A 27 4.01 1.33 -4.70
N ARG A 28 3.49 0.91 -5.86
CA ARG A 28 4.04 -0.20 -6.66
C ARG A 28 5.40 0.08 -7.30
N LYS A 29 5.91 1.31 -7.14
CA LYS A 29 7.28 1.67 -7.57
C LYS A 29 8.35 1.02 -6.71
N TYR A 30 8.02 0.67 -5.48
CA TYR A 30 8.88 -0.07 -4.58
C TYR A 30 8.51 -1.54 -4.63
N SER A 31 9.48 -2.42 -4.39
CA SER A 31 9.15 -3.84 -4.31
C SER A 31 8.40 -4.11 -3.00
N ALA A 32 7.52 -5.11 -2.99
CA ALA A 32 6.73 -5.42 -1.80
C ALA A 32 7.63 -5.88 -0.64
N ILE A 33 8.75 -6.56 -0.94
CA ILE A 33 9.72 -7.00 0.05
C ILE A 33 10.46 -5.82 0.67
N ASP A 34 10.88 -4.81 -0.12
CA ASP A 34 11.56 -3.63 0.45
C ASP A 34 10.61 -2.84 1.37
N ILE A 35 9.32 -2.73 1.02
CA ILE A 35 8.32 -2.10 1.88
C ILE A 35 8.17 -2.90 3.19
N ALA A 36 8.10 -4.22 3.10
CA ALA A 36 7.96 -5.09 4.27
C ALA A 36 9.17 -4.97 5.21
N ASP A 37 10.38 -4.95 4.65
CA ASP A 37 11.63 -4.81 5.40
C ASP A 37 11.70 -3.44 6.10
N GLU A 38 11.40 -2.35 5.40
CA GLU A 38 11.39 -1.00 5.98
C GLU A 38 10.33 -0.86 7.08
N LEU A 39 9.11 -1.37 6.87
CA LEU A 39 8.07 -1.38 7.90
C LEU A 39 8.49 -2.22 9.11
N THR A 40 9.15 -3.35 8.89
CA THR A 40 9.67 -4.22 9.95
C THR A 40 10.74 -3.50 10.77
N LEU A 41 11.70 -2.85 10.12
CA LEU A 41 12.75 -2.08 10.78
C LEU A 41 12.17 -0.93 11.62
N ILE A 42 11.20 -0.19 11.08
CA ILE A 42 10.54 0.89 11.81
C ILE A 42 9.77 0.33 13.02
N ASN A 43 8.99 -0.73 12.83
CA ASN A 43 8.24 -1.36 13.93
C ASN A 43 9.15 -1.93 15.01
N GLN A 44 10.26 -2.56 14.63
CA GLN A 44 11.29 -3.03 15.55
C GLN A 44 11.86 -1.87 16.35
N ASN A 45 12.16 -0.75 15.69
CA ASN A 45 12.66 0.45 16.38
C ASN A 45 11.65 0.98 17.41
N PHE A 46 10.35 1.05 17.08
CA PHE A 46 9.32 1.41 18.05
C PHE A 46 9.27 0.46 19.24
N LEU A 47 9.25 -0.85 18.98
CA LEU A 47 9.18 -1.87 20.03
C LEU A 47 10.35 -1.78 21.02
N LEU A 48 11.56 -1.54 20.52
CA LEU A 48 12.76 -1.41 21.35
C LEU A 48 12.74 -0.19 22.29
N HIS A 49 11.93 0.83 21.98
CA HIS A 49 11.83 2.05 22.78
C HIS A 49 10.71 2.00 23.83
N ILE A 50 9.80 1.01 23.78
CA ILE A 50 8.73 0.86 24.76
C ILE A 50 9.34 0.50 26.12
N LYS A 51 9.08 1.34 27.13
CA LYS A 51 9.50 1.05 28.49
C LYS A 51 8.46 0.21 29.23
N PRO A 52 8.85 -0.65 30.19
CA PRO A 52 7.91 -1.46 30.97
C PRO A 52 6.82 -0.63 31.67
N GLU A 53 7.15 0.59 32.10
CA GLU A 53 6.21 1.47 32.80
C GLU A 53 5.02 1.87 31.95
N GLU A 54 5.19 1.91 30.63
CA GLU A 54 4.13 2.25 29.67
C GLU A 54 3.10 1.12 29.53
N LEU A 55 3.45 -0.10 29.93
CA LEU A 55 2.60 -1.29 29.85
C LEU A 55 1.83 -1.55 31.16
N PHE A 56 2.27 -1.01 32.29
CA PHE A 56 1.60 -1.22 33.57
C PHE A 56 0.22 -0.56 33.60
N ASN A 57 -0.73 -1.23 34.25
CA ASN A 57 -2.10 -0.75 34.46
C ASN A 57 -2.81 -0.26 33.19
N PHE A 58 -2.36 -0.71 32.00
CA PHE A 58 -2.90 -0.30 30.71
C PHE A 58 -2.92 1.23 30.52
N VAL A 59 -1.91 1.95 31.02
CA VAL A 59 -1.85 3.43 30.92
C VAL A 59 -1.94 3.95 29.49
N PHE A 60 -1.57 3.14 28.50
CA PHE A 60 -1.73 3.45 27.07
C PHE A 60 -3.19 3.56 26.59
N LEU A 61 -4.17 3.08 27.37
CA LEU A 61 -5.61 3.25 27.09
C LEU A 61 -6.21 4.49 27.77
N SER A 62 -5.46 5.15 28.65
CA SER A 62 -5.93 6.32 29.38
C SER A 62 -6.06 7.56 28.47
N THR A 63 -6.75 8.59 28.98
CA THR A 63 -6.81 9.91 28.34
C THR A 63 -5.43 10.55 28.23
N ASP A 64 -4.57 10.32 29.22
CA ASP A 64 -3.23 10.88 29.32
C ASP A 64 -2.14 9.98 28.71
N LYS A 65 -2.53 9.03 27.83
CA LYS A 65 -1.63 8.06 27.19
C LYS A 65 -0.41 8.68 26.51
N LYS A 66 -0.50 9.91 26.00
CA LYS A 66 0.63 10.63 25.39
C LYS A 66 1.73 10.97 26.40
N ILE A 67 1.37 11.16 27.66
CA ILE A 67 2.28 11.48 28.76
C ILE A 67 2.77 10.18 29.41
N LEU A 68 1.84 9.26 29.68
CA LEU A 68 2.12 8.04 30.45
C LEU A 68 2.71 6.89 29.61
N ALA A 69 2.40 6.84 28.32
CA ALA A 69 2.84 5.79 27.38
C ALA A 69 3.22 6.39 26.01
N PRO A 70 4.22 7.30 25.96
CA PRO A 70 4.57 8.03 24.74
C PRO A 70 5.06 7.13 23.60
N ASN A 71 5.82 6.06 23.88
CA ASN A 71 6.37 5.19 22.85
C ASN A 71 5.31 4.24 22.29
N ILE A 72 4.46 3.67 23.18
CA ILE A 72 3.30 2.87 22.74
C ILE A 72 2.36 3.74 21.89
N THR A 73 2.07 4.96 22.35
CA THR A 73 1.20 5.87 21.61
C THR A 73 1.79 6.22 20.24
N SER A 74 3.10 6.49 20.16
CA SER A 74 3.79 6.78 18.90
C SER A 74 3.76 5.60 17.93
N MET A 75 3.93 4.37 18.44
CA MET A 75 3.83 3.14 17.64
C MET A 75 2.43 2.97 17.05
N LEU A 76 1.39 3.17 17.86
CA LEU A 76 0.00 3.11 17.40
C LEU A 76 -0.34 4.20 16.37
N GLU A 77 0.12 5.43 16.60
CA GLU A 77 -0.04 6.53 15.64
C GLU A 77 0.70 6.26 14.32
N PHE A 78 1.83 5.55 14.35
CA PHE A 78 2.51 5.10 13.14
C PHE A 78 1.72 4.01 12.40
N TYR A 79 1.18 3.04 13.13
CA TYR A 79 0.31 2.01 12.55
C TYR A 79 -0.90 2.63 11.84
N ASP A 80 -1.62 3.53 12.49
CA ASP A 80 -2.80 4.19 11.93
C ASP A 80 -2.46 4.99 10.66
N ARG A 81 -1.31 5.68 10.65
CA ARG A 81 -0.82 6.40 9.46
C ARG A 81 -0.50 5.44 8.31
N THR A 82 0.08 4.28 8.61
CA THR A 82 0.43 3.26 7.60
C THR A 82 -0.83 2.67 6.97
N VAL A 83 -1.83 2.30 7.78
CA VAL A 83 -3.13 1.82 7.29
C VAL A 83 -3.82 2.89 6.44
N SER A 84 -3.81 4.15 6.90
CA SER A 84 -4.41 5.27 6.17
C SER A 84 -3.70 5.53 4.84
N LEU A 85 -2.38 5.39 4.81
CA LEU A 85 -1.58 5.47 3.58
C LEU A 85 -2.01 4.38 2.59
N PHE A 86 -2.09 3.12 3.03
CA PHE A 86 -2.49 2.00 2.16
C PHE A 86 -3.91 2.15 1.64
N ALA A 87 -4.86 2.55 2.48
CA ALA A 87 -6.22 2.87 2.05
C ALA A 87 -6.22 3.98 0.99
N THR A 88 -5.43 5.04 1.20
CA THR A 88 -5.28 6.15 0.25
C THR A 88 -4.69 5.67 -1.09
N GLN A 89 -3.70 4.78 -1.05
CA GLN A 89 -3.09 4.19 -2.25
C GLN A 89 -4.09 3.39 -3.08
N ILE A 90 -5.03 2.69 -2.45
CA ILE A 90 -6.08 1.95 -3.14
C ILE A 90 -7.14 2.90 -3.70
N LEU A 91 -7.64 3.84 -2.89
CA LEU A 91 -8.78 4.70 -3.24
C LEU A 91 -8.46 5.76 -4.29
N ARG A 92 -7.20 6.19 -4.41
CA ARG A 92 -6.77 7.17 -5.42
C ARG A 92 -6.71 6.61 -6.85
N GLN A 93 -6.81 5.29 -7.04
CA GLN A 93 -6.65 4.67 -8.35
C GLN A 93 -7.89 4.89 -9.24
N LYS A 94 -7.66 5.47 -10.42
CA LYS A 94 -8.72 5.84 -11.38
C LYS A 94 -9.47 4.68 -12.01
N THR A 95 -8.84 3.50 -12.10
CA THR A 95 -9.43 2.34 -12.77
C THR A 95 -9.40 1.13 -11.87
N ASP A 96 -10.40 0.28 -12.01
CA ASP A 96 -10.55 -0.95 -11.22
C ASP A 96 -9.36 -1.90 -11.43
N LYS A 97 -8.84 -1.97 -12.65
CA LYS A 97 -7.66 -2.77 -12.99
C LYS A 97 -6.42 -2.32 -12.22
N ILE A 98 -6.17 -1.01 -12.15
CA ILE A 98 -5.03 -0.47 -11.41
C ILE A 98 -5.25 -0.67 -9.90
N ARG A 99 -6.46 -0.40 -9.41
CA ARG A 99 -6.84 -0.60 -8.00
C ARG A 99 -6.61 -2.04 -7.54
N ALA A 100 -7.05 -3.02 -8.33
CA ALA A 100 -6.82 -4.44 -8.05
C ALA A 100 -5.32 -4.78 -8.02
N SER A 101 -4.53 -4.22 -8.94
CA SER A 101 -3.07 -4.40 -8.93
C SER A 101 -2.39 -3.82 -7.69
N VAL A 102 -2.84 -2.66 -7.20
CA VAL A 102 -2.35 -2.08 -5.93
C VAL A 102 -2.71 -2.96 -4.75
N ILE A 103 -3.95 -3.47 -4.68
CA ILE A 103 -4.38 -4.39 -3.60
C ILE A 103 -3.52 -5.66 -3.59
N ILE A 104 -3.31 -6.29 -4.75
CA ILE A 104 -2.48 -7.50 -4.86
C ILE A 104 -1.04 -7.22 -4.40
N HIS A 105 -0.48 -6.07 -4.79
CA HIS A 105 0.85 -5.66 -4.37
C HIS A 105 0.93 -5.47 -2.85
N LEU A 106 -0.05 -4.80 -2.25
CA LEU A 106 -0.12 -4.61 -0.79
C LEU A 106 -0.29 -5.93 -0.03
N PHE A 107 -1.03 -6.90 -0.57
CA PHE A 107 -1.11 -8.25 0.01
C PHE A 107 0.22 -9.00 -0.04
N SER A 108 1.16 -8.59 -0.88
CA SER A 108 2.48 -9.20 -0.95
C SER A 108 3.48 -8.55 0.03
N VAL A 109 3.08 -7.48 0.72
CA VAL A 109 3.88 -6.82 1.78
C VAL A 109 3.74 -7.56 3.12
N PHE A 110 2.65 -8.31 3.30
CA PHE A 110 2.32 -9.08 4.50
C PHE A 110 2.48 -10.58 4.26
#